data_AF-A0A1J4V1T3-F1
#
_entry.id   AF-A0A1J4V1T3-F1
#
_cell.length_a   1.000
_cell.length_b   1.000
_cell.length_c   1.000
_cell.angle_alpha   90.00
_cell.angle_beta   90.00
_cell.angle_gamma   90.00
#
_symmetry.space_group_name_H-M   'P 1'
#
loop_
_entity.id
_entity.type
_entity.pdbx_description
1 polymer ?
#
loop_
_entity_poly.entity_id
_entity_poly.type
_entity_poly.pdbx_seq_one_letter_code
_entity_poly.pdbx_strand_id
1 'polypeptide(L)'
;MLQCDITPEEFEKLSISEKVSAIPLLRQISNTIKNKFNNPNEIPNNYKNGQQPFLSADWVLWKIRWAVDNQGPRYGLRVMYAINGKHIVFSTIKHKKEVKDTESEFQKETVERLSTFFAVNKSD
;
A
#
# COMPACT_ATOMS: atom_id res chain seq x y z
N MET A 1 -12.54 8.61 -9.09
CA MET A 1 -11.95 8.04 -10.32
C MET A 1 -10.44 8.07 -10.13
N LEU A 2 -9.72 6.98 -10.41
CA LEU A 2 -8.25 6.97 -10.43
C LEU A 2 -7.80 7.70 -11.72
N GLN A 3 -7.98 9.02 -11.77
CA GLN A 3 -7.51 9.82 -12.90
C GLN A 3 -6.01 9.99 -12.76
N CYS A 4 -5.28 9.62 -13.81
CA CYS A 4 -3.86 9.87 -13.96
C CYS A 4 -3.75 10.93 -15.06
N ASP A 5 -3.11 12.06 -14.77
CA ASP A 5 -3.11 13.22 -15.67
C ASP A 5 -2.07 13.11 -16.81
N ILE A 6 -1.45 11.94 -16.98
CA ILE A 6 -0.41 11.65 -17.98
C ILE A 6 -0.81 10.47 -18.87
N THR A 7 -0.28 10.43 -20.09
CA THR A 7 -0.59 9.35 -21.04
C THR A 7 0.00 8.01 -20.58
N PRO A 8 -0.50 6.86 -21.08
CA PRO A 8 0.12 5.56 -20.80
C PRO A 8 1.60 5.50 -21.19
N GLU A 9 2.00 6.08 -22.33
CA GLU A 9 3.40 6.11 -22.77
C GLU A 9 4.29 6.95 -21.86
N GLU A 10 3.77 8.07 -21.34
CA GLU A 10 4.47 8.90 -20.36
C GLU A 10 4.58 8.18 -19.03
N PHE A 11 3.50 7.52 -18.60
CA PHE A 11 3.46 6.74 -17.37
C PHE A 11 4.51 5.64 -17.37
N GLU A 12 4.69 4.91 -18.47
CA GLU A 12 5.66 3.81 -18.53
C GLU A 12 7.12 4.24 -18.38
N LYS A 13 7.45 5.48 -18.77
CA LYS A 13 8.81 6.04 -18.66
C LYS A 13 9.16 6.48 -17.23
N LEU A 14 8.19 6.59 -16.35
CA LEU A 14 8.39 7.01 -14.97
C LEU A 14 9.07 5.91 -14.14
N SER A 15 9.91 6.32 -13.20
CA SER A 15 10.35 5.43 -12.12
C SER A 15 9.17 4.98 -11.25
N ILE A 16 9.35 3.93 -10.46
CA ILE A 16 8.28 3.38 -9.61
C ILE A 16 7.73 4.44 -8.63
N SER A 17 8.59 5.28 -8.05
CA SER A 17 8.17 6.35 -7.13
C SER A 17 7.39 7.46 -7.83
N GLU A 18 7.74 7.77 -9.07
CA GLU A 18 7.04 8.74 -9.91
C GLU A 18 5.69 8.20 -10.37
N LYS A 19 5.61 6.91 -10.75
CA LYS A 19 4.33 6.22 -11.06
C LYS A 19 3.33 6.33 -9.90
N VAL A 20 3.79 6.11 -8.66
CA VAL A 20 2.96 6.29 -7.45
C VAL A 20 2.51 7.74 -7.27
N SER A 21 3.37 8.71 -7.60
CA SER A 21 3.10 10.13 -7.43
C SER A 21 2.18 10.70 -8.53
N ALA A 22 2.17 10.08 -9.72
CA ALA A 22 1.33 10.46 -10.85
C ALA A 22 -0.16 10.13 -10.63
N ILE A 23 -0.47 9.15 -9.77
CA ILE A 23 -1.84 8.78 -9.43
C ILE A 23 -2.24 9.56 -8.16
N PRO A 24 -3.14 10.58 -8.22
CA PRO A 24 -3.45 11.48 -7.11
C PRO A 24 -3.88 10.78 -5.83
N LEU A 25 -4.65 9.69 -5.96
CA LEU A 25 -5.07 8.88 -4.82
C LEU A 25 -3.87 8.21 -4.12
N LEU A 26 -2.97 7.61 -4.90
CA LEU A 26 -1.77 6.97 -4.35
C LEU A 26 -0.80 8.01 -3.78
N ARG A 27 -0.70 9.18 -4.40
CA ARG A 27 0.04 10.33 -3.87
C ARG A 27 -0.48 10.74 -2.49
N GLN A 28 -1.79 10.92 -2.33
CA GLN A 28 -2.39 11.27 -1.03
C GLN A 28 -2.14 10.22 0.05
N ILE A 29 -2.33 8.95 -0.28
CA ILE A 29 -2.07 7.84 0.64
C ILE A 29 -0.59 7.80 1.02
N SER A 30 0.31 7.86 0.03
CA SER A 30 1.76 7.82 0.26
C SER A 30 2.25 9.00 1.10
N ASN A 31 1.75 10.21 0.86
CA ASN A 31 2.09 11.39 1.66
C ASN A 31 1.62 11.24 3.11
N THR A 32 0.42 10.72 3.33
CA THR A 32 -0.11 10.46 4.67
C THR A 32 0.79 9.49 5.44
N ILE A 33 1.20 8.40 4.78
CA ILE A 33 2.10 7.40 5.38
C ILE A 33 3.48 8.01 5.65
N LYS A 34 4.06 8.75 4.68
CA LYS A 34 5.38 9.40 4.82
C LYS A 34 5.42 10.42 5.95
N ASN A 35 4.35 11.20 6.14
CA ASN A 35 4.30 12.20 7.21
C ASN A 35 4.26 11.58 8.61
N LYS A 36 3.90 10.29 8.71
CA LYS A 36 3.81 9.53 9.95
C LYS A 36 4.71 8.31 9.94
N PHE A 37 5.82 8.38 9.20
CA PHE A 37 6.76 7.30 9.01
C PHE A 37 7.21 6.67 10.33
N ASN A 38 7.59 7.53 11.28
CA ASN A 38 8.11 7.13 12.57
C ASN A 38 7.01 6.78 13.59
N ASN A 39 5.76 7.17 13.32
CA ASN A 39 4.61 6.91 14.19
C ASN A 39 3.40 6.39 13.38
N PRO A 40 3.48 5.23 12.67
CA PRO A 40 2.39 4.79 11.79
C PRO A 40 1.08 4.48 12.52
N ASN A 41 1.16 4.21 13.84
CA ASN A 41 0.00 4.03 14.72
C ASN A 41 -0.84 5.30 14.89
N GLU A 42 -0.28 6.48 14.61
CA GLU A 42 -1.03 7.75 14.64
C GLU A 42 -1.87 7.97 13.37
N ILE A 43 -1.68 7.16 12.33
CA ILE A 43 -2.47 7.26 11.11
C ILE A 43 -3.88 6.70 11.38
N PRO A 44 -4.95 7.47 11.16
CA PRO A 44 -6.31 6.99 11.37
C PRO A 44 -6.63 5.76 10.51
N ASN A 45 -7.30 4.77 11.11
CA ASN A 45 -7.70 3.52 10.44
C ASN A 45 -6.52 2.70 9.86
N ASN A 46 -5.34 2.85 10.46
CA ASN A 46 -4.14 2.09 10.10
C ASN A 46 -3.89 1.00 11.13
N TYR A 47 -3.82 -0.25 10.68
CA TYR A 47 -3.73 -1.43 11.54
C TYR A 47 -2.45 -2.18 11.24
N LYS A 48 -1.66 -2.45 12.29
CA LYS A 48 -0.45 -3.27 12.19
C LYS A 48 -0.87 -4.73 11.96
N ASN A 49 -0.40 -5.34 10.87
CA ASN A 49 -0.62 -6.76 10.56
C ASN A 49 0.58 -7.63 10.96
N GLY A 50 1.44 -7.12 11.84
CA GLY A 50 2.56 -7.85 12.43
C GLY A 50 3.79 -7.97 11.54
N GLN A 51 4.80 -8.64 12.08
CA GLN A 51 6.02 -9.02 11.35
C GLN A 51 5.71 -10.23 10.47
N GLN A 52 6.20 -10.23 9.23
CA GLN A 52 6.13 -11.41 8.38
C GLN A 52 7.51 -12.10 8.34
N PRO A 53 7.60 -13.44 8.36
CA PRO A 53 8.88 -14.15 8.46
C PRO A 53 9.89 -13.83 7.34
N PHE A 54 9.40 -13.46 6.16
CA PHE A 54 10.25 -13.12 5.01
C PHE A 54 10.74 -11.67 5.00
N LEU A 55 10.13 -10.79 5.81
CA LEU A 55 10.54 -9.40 5.98
C LEU A 55 11.69 -9.31 6.99
N SER A 56 12.71 -8.52 6.69
CA SER A 56 13.72 -8.17 7.69
C SER A 56 13.10 -7.38 8.85
N ALA A 57 13.76 -7.39 10.01
CA ALA A 57 13.20 -6.89 11.27
C ALA A 57 12.78 -5.40 11.25
N ASP A 58 13.30 -4.61 10.32
CA ASP A 58 13.01 -3.19 10.14
C ASP A 58 11.74 -2.93 9.32
N TRP A 59 11.22 -3.94 8.60
CA TRP A 59 9.99 -3.83 7.82
C TRP A 59 8.78 -4.33 8.58
N VAL A 60 7.70 -3.56 8.54
CA VAL A 60 6.42 -3.91 9.19
C VAL A 60 5.30 -3.87 8.15
N LEU A 61 4.40 -4.86 8.19
CA LEU A 61 3.20 -4.90 7.36
C LEU A 61 2.05 -4.14 8.03
N TRP A 62 1.41 -3.24 7.28
CA TRP A 62 0.28 -2.44 7.72
C TRP A 62 -0.90 -2.53 6.74
N LYS A 63 -2.09 -2.30 7.29
CA LYS A 63 -3.35 -2.17 6.55
C LYS A 63 -3.98 -0.82 6.86
N ILE A 64 -4.06 0.07 5.89
CA ILE A 64 -4.84 1.32 6.01
C ILE A 64 -6.18 1.18 5.30
N ARG A 65 -7.25 1.65 5.95
CA ARG A 65 -8.57 1.80 5.33
C ARG A 65 -8.73 3.23 4.85
N TRP A 66 -9.00 3.43 3.57
CA TRP A 66 -9.04 4.75 2.96
C TRP A 66 -10.43 5.07 2.40
N ALA A 67 -11.00 6.22 2.77
CA ALA A 67 -12.26 6.68 2.22
C ALA A 67 -12.07 7.14 0.77
N VAL A 68 -12.93 6.69 -0.13
CA VAL A 68 -12.94 7.12 -1.55
C VAL A 68 -14.30 7.65 -1.99
N ASP A 69 -15.27 7.63 -1.08
CA ASP A 69 -16.64 8.09 -1.24
C ASP A 69 -17.17 8.65 0.09
N ASN A 70 -18.43 9.10 0.07
CA ASN A 70 -19.11 9.64 1.26
C ASN A 70 -19.53 8.56 2.27
N GLN A 71 -19.17 7.29 2.07
CA GLN A 71 -19.48 6.19 2.99
C GLN A 71 -18.35 5.95 4.01
N GLY A 72 -17.22 6.66 3.84
CA GLY A 72 -16.12 6.65 4.80
C GLY A 72 -15.21 5.42 4.71
N PRO A 73 -14.18 5.33 5.58
CA PRO A 73 -13.12 4.33 5.46
C PRO A 73 -13.59 2.88 5.61
N ARG A 74 -14.71 2.66 6.31
CA ARG A 74 -15.31 1.32 6.49
C ARG A 74 -15.73 0.70 5.16
N TYR A 75 -16.16 1.49 4.18
CA TYR A 75 -16.65 0.99 2.89
C TYR A 75 -15.69 1.25 1.72
N GLY A 76 -14.70 2.12 1.91
CA GLY A 76 -13.70 2.43 0.89
C GLY A 76 -12.62 1.36 0.68
N LEU A 77 -11.40 1.81 0.39
CA LEU A 77 -10.28 0.95 0.02
C LEU A 77 -9.69 0.20 1.22
N ARG A 78 -9.06 -0.93 0.90
CA ARG A 78 -8.13 -1.69 1.71
C ARG A 78 -6.78 -1.61 1.03
N VAL A 79 -5.86 -0.91 1.67
CA VAL A 79 -4.49 -0.71 1.17
C VAL A 79 -3.56 -1.45 2.10
N MET A 80 -2.86 -2.44 1.56
CA MET A 80 -1.84 -3.20 2.26
C MET A 80 -0.46 -2.71 1.81
N TYR A 81 0.38 -2.37 2.77
CA TYR A 81 1.71 -1.85 2.48
C TYR A 81 2.72 -2.30 3.53
N ALA A 82 3.97 -2.48 3.10
CA ALA A 82 5.11 -2.66 3.97
C ALA A 82 5.84 -1.33 4.12
N ILE A 83 6.39 -1.08 5.30
CA ILE A 83 7.13 0.14 5.59
C ILE A 83 8.35 -0.19 6.48
N ASN A 84 9.53 0.37 6.16
CA ASN A 84 10.70 0.46 7.05
C ASN A 84 11.11 1.91 7.13
N GLY A 85 11.76 2.43 8.19
CA GLY A 85 12.00 3.87 8.50
C GLY A 85 12.33 4.91 7.40
N LYS A 86 12.48 4.49 6.13
CA LYS A 86 12.74 5.27 4.94
C LYS A 86 11.84 4.92 3.72
N HIS A 87 11.36 3.68 3.58
CA HIS A 87 10.72 3.20 2.34
C HIS A 87 9.31 2.64 2.56
N ILE A 88 8.43 2.83 1.57
CA ILE A 88 7.07 2.30 1.54
C ILE A 88 6.92 1.41 0.30
N VAL A 89 6.37 0.23 0.47
CA VAL A 89 6.02 -0.69 -0.62
C VAL A 89 4.52 -0.96 -0.56
N PHE A 90 3.77 -0.47 -1.54
CA PHE A 90 2.37 -0.83 -1.73
C PHE A 90 2.29 -2.22 -2.36
N SER A 91 1.57 -3.15 -1.72
CA SER A 91 1.40 -4.51 -2.22
C SER A 91 0.09 -4.68 -2.97
N THR A 92 -1.02 -4.35 -2.31
CA THR A 92 -2.36 -4.53 -2.85
C THR A 92 -3.28 -3.39 -2.43
N ILE A 93 -4.16 -3.00 -3.35
CA ILE A 93 -5.16 -1.95 -3.14
C ILE A 93 -6.46 -2.45 -3.77
N LYS A 94 -7.48 -2.72 -2.94
CA LYS A 94 -8.79 -3.20 -3.41
C LYS A 94 -9.93 -2.50 -2.69
N HIS A 95 -11.09 -2.42 -3.31
CA HIS A 95 -12.28 -1.85 -2.66
C HIS A 95 -12.85 -2.85 -1.64
N LYS A 96 -13.39 -2.41 -0.49
CA LYS A 96 -13.95 -3.34 0.52
C LYS A 96 -15.03 -4.27 -0.06
N LYS A 97 -15.80 -3.78 -1.03
CA LYS A 97 -16.82 -4.58 -1.74
C LYS A 97 -16.24 -5.80 -2.47
N GLU A 98 -15.00 -5.70 -2.97
CA GLU A 98 -14.33 -6.77 -3.73
C GLU A 98 -13.68 -7.80 -2.81
N VAL A 99 -13.33 -7.39 -1.59
CA VAL A 99 -12.69 -8.24 -0.57
C VAL A 99 -13.62 -8.51 0.61
N LYS A 100 -14.93 -8.39 0.41
CA LYS A 100 -15.91 -8.49 1.51
C LYS A 100 -15.85 -9.88 2.14
N ASP A 101 -15.92 -10.89 1.29
CA ASP A 101 -16.03 -12.30 1.66
C ASP A 101 -14.70 -13.06 1.46
N THR A 102 -13.67 -12.36 0.96
CA THR A 102 -12.36 -12.90 0.59
C THR A 102 -11.20 -12.17 1.28
N GLU A 103 -11.40 -11.63 2.49
CA GLU A 103 -10.32 -10.92 3.23
C GLU A 103 -9.09 -11.81 3.45
N SER A 104 -9.29 -13.12 3.67
CA SER A 104 -8.19 -14.09 3.83
C SER A 104 -7.37 -14.22 2.55
N GLU A 105 -8.04 -14.36 1.40
CA GLU A 105 -7.38 -14.46 0.08
C GLU A 105 -6.63 -13.17 -0.26
N PHE A 106 -7.23 -12.01 0.04
CA PHE A 106 -6.58 -10.72 -0.11
C PHE A 106 -5.30 -10.60 0.73
N GLN A 107 -5.31 -11.10 1.96
CA GLN A 107 -4.11 -11.12 2.81
C GLN A 107 -3.06 -12.10 2.27
N LYS A 108 -3.46 -13.28 1.81
CA LYS A 108 -2.56 -14.27 1.21
C LYS A 108 -1.87 -13.71 -0.04
N GLU A 109 -2.64 -13.13 -0.96
CA GLU A 109 -2.11 -12.46 -2.16
C GLU A 109 -1.10 -11.36 -1.79
N THR A 110 -1.42 -10.58 -0.75
CA THR A 110 -0.53 -9.52 -0.26
C THR A 110 0.82 -10.07 0.20
N VAL A 111 0.78 -11.15 0.99
CA VAL A 111 1.97 -11.83 1.52
C VAL A 111 2.79 -12.43 0.38
N GLU A 112 2.16 -13.09 -0.58
CA GLU A 112 2.83 -13.67 -1.75
C GLU A 112 3.54 -12.60 -2.57
N ARG A 113 2.86 -11.50 -2.94
CA ARG A 113 3.45 -10.39 -3.69
C ARG A 113 4.65 -9.77 -2.98
N LEU A 114 4.54 -9.53 -1.67
CA LEU A 114 5.65 -8.97 -0.89
C LEU A 114 6.81 -9.97 -0.78
N SER A 115 6.52 -11.25 -0.55
CA SER A 115 7.55 -12.29 -0.48
C SER A 115 8.35 -12.36 -1.78
N THR A 116 7.68 -12.37 -2.93
CA THR A 116 8.34 -12.32 -4.24
C THR A 116 9.17 -11.05 -4.42
N PHE A 117 8.61 -9.88 -4.09
CA PHE A 117 9.32 -8.61 -4.20
C PHE A 117 10.60 -8.59 -3.35
N PHE A 118 10.53 -8.99 -2.08
CA PHE A 118 11.69 -8.99 -1.19
C PHE A 118 12.66 -10.14 -1.47
N ALA A 119 12.24 -11.25 -2.08
CA ALA A 119 13.15 -12.33 -2.47
C ALA A 119 14.04 -11.92 -3.64
N VAL A 120 13.49 -11.25 -4.66
CA VAL A 120 14.27 -10.76 -5.81
C VAL A 120 15.27 -9.69 -5.38
N ASN A 121 14.85 -8.78 -4.49
CA ASN A 121 15.68 -7.66 -4.02
C ASN A 121 16.59 -7.99 -2.82
N LYS A 122 16.75 -9.28 -2.45
CA LYS A 122 17.75 -9.75 -1.47
C LYS A 122 19.09 -10.10 -2.13
N SER A 123 19.21 -9.92 -3.44
CA SER A 123 20.35 -10.33 -4.25
C SER A 123 21.26 -9.13 -4.56
N ASP A 124 21.72 -8.42 -3.52
CA ASP A 124 22.79 -7.41 -3.60
C ASP A 124 23.63 -7.44 -2.30
#